data_AF-A0A2M7GYH9-F1
#
_entry.id   AF-A0A2M7GYH9-F1
#
_cell.length_a   1.000
_cell.length_b   1.000
_cell.length_c   1.000
_cell.angle_alpha   90.00
_cell.angle_beta   90.00
_cell.angle_gamma   90.00
#
_symmetry.space_group_name_H-M   'P 1'
#
loop_
_entity.id
_entity.type
_entity.pdbx_description
1 polymer ?
#
loop_
_entity_poly.entity_id
_entity_poly.type
_entity_poly.pdbx_seq_one_letter_code
_entity_poly.pdbx_strand_id
1 'polypeptide(L)'
;MEFEIGYLLALVVISLGILGVILALMIGEINRGKSLLALILSLIILGLGAYYYYEIGLVQRKKGGETFNQLNALIRVYCPLETELPEK
;
A
#
# COMPACT_ATOMS: atom_id res chain seq x y z
N MET A 1 -12.50 -12.34 4.84
CA MET A 1 -12.52 -11.47 6.03
C MET A 1 -11.13 -11.16 6.58
N GLU A 2 -10.34 -12.13 7.05
CA GLU A 2 -9.01 -11.82 7.65
C GLU A 2 -8.07 -11.06 6.69
N PHE A 3 -7.98 -11.50 5.42
CA PHE A 3 -7.15 -10.83 4.41
C PHE A 3 -7.66 -9.43 4.06
N GLU A 4 -8.97 -9.24 4.06
CA GLU A 4 -9.63 -7.96 3.72
C GLU A 4 -9.36 -6.90 4.78
N ILE A 5 -9.42 -7.29 6.05
CA ILE A 5 -9.01 -6.46 7.19
C ILE A 5 -7.51 -6.14 7.09
N GLY A 6 -6.68 -7.13 6.72
CA GLY A 6 -5.25 -6.92 6.48
C GLY A 6 -4.98 -5.88 5.40
N TYR A 7 -5.63 -5.97 4.25
CA TYR A 7 -5.48 -5.00 3.17
C TYR A 7 -5.97 -3.61 3.57
N LEU A 8 -7.12 -3.51 4.25
CA LEU A 8 -7.63 -2.24 4.77
C LEU A 8 -6.63 -1.59 5.73
N LEU A 9 -6.08 -2.36 6.67
CA LEU A 9 -5.07 -1.87 7.60
C LEU A 9 -3.82 -1.39 6.86
N ALA A 10 -3.33 -2.17 5.89
CA ALA A 10 -2.19 -1.78 5.08
C ALA A 10 -2.44 -0.47 4.31
N LEU A 11 -3.63 -0.30 3.72
CA LEU A 11 -4.03 0.94 3.03
C LEU A 11 -4.13 2.14 3.98
N VAL A 12 -4.64 1.94 5.20
CA VAL A 12 -4.65 2.99 6.23
C VAL A 12 -3.23 3.41 6.60
N VAL A 13 -2.31 2.45 6.79
CA VAL A 13 -0.90 2.75 7.10
C VAL A 13 -0.22 3.49 5.94
N ILE A 14 -0.47 3.07 4.69
CA ILE A 14 0.02 3.77 3.49
C ILE A 14 -0.52 5.21 3.46
N SER A 15 -1.81 5.41 3.72
CA SER A 15 -2.45 6.73 3.73
C SER A 15 -1.86 7.66 4.80
N LEU A 16 -1.59 7.13 6.00
CA LEU A 16 -0.89 7.85 7.06
C LEU A 16 0.54 8.21 6.66
N GLY A 17 1.24 7.32 5.97
CA GLY A 17 2.57 7.60 5.44
C GLY A 17 2.56 8.73 4.40
N ILE A 18 1.59 8.75 3.49
CA ILE A 18 1.40 9.85 2.52
C ILE A 18 1.11 11.17 3.26
N LEU A 19 0.21 11.14 4.25
CA LEU A 19 -0.11 12.30 5.06
C LEU A 19 1.15 12.83 5.79
N GLY A 20 1.97 11.92 6.32
CA GLY A 20 3.25 12.24 6.94
C GLY A 20 4.22 12.95 5.99
N VAL A 21 4.28 12.52 4.71
CA VAL A 21 5.10 13.20 3.68
C VAL A 21 4.60 14.62 3.44
N ILE A 22 3.29 14.82 3.31
CA ILE A 22 2.69 16.15 3.12
C ILE A 22 3.03 17.06 4.30
N LEU A 23 2.87 16.57 5.53
CA LEU A 23 3.21 17.31 6.74
C LEU A 23 4.71 17.61 6.81
N ALA A 24 5.58 16.68 6.41
CA ALA A 24 7.01 16.90 6.37
C ALA A 24 7.39 18.02 5.40
N LEU A 25 6.74 18.10 4.24
CA LEU A 25 6.94 19.18 3.28
C LEU A 25 6.51 20.54 3.87
N MET A 26 5.35 20.62 4.53
CA MET A 26 4.89 21.84 5.21
C MET A 26 5.84 22.26 6.34
N ILE A 27 6.31 21.32 7.16
CA ILE A 27 7.31 21.60 8.20
C ILE A 27 8.62 22.09 7.57
N GLY A 28 8.93 21.70 6.34
CA GLY A 28 10.12 22.12 5.60
C GLY A 28 10.18 23.62 5.34
N GLU A 29 9.04 24.29 5.24
CA GLU A 29 8.97 25.74 5.12
C GLU A 29 9.38 26.45 6.42
N ILE A 30 9.12 25.83 7.58
CA ILE A 30 9.41 26.40 8.91
C ILE A 30 10.79 25.97 9.42
N ASN A 31 11.11 24.68 9.31
CA ASN A 31 12.32 24.08 9.85
C ASN A 31 12.78 22.88 9.02
N ARG A 32 13.75 23.11 8.13
CA ARG A 32 14.34 22.08 7.26
C ARG A 32 14.93 20.88 8.02
N GLY A 33 15.51 21.08 9.21
CA GLY A 33 16.11 19.99 9.98
C GLY A 33 15.06 18.99 10.48
N LYS A 34 13.95 19.51 11.04
CA LYS A 34 12.84 18.67 11.52
C LYS A 34 12.05 18.05 10.36
N SER A 35 11.93 18.77 9.24
CA SER A 35 11.30 18.28 8.02
C SER A 35 11.98 17.04 7.47
N LEU A 36 13.32 17.04 7.37
CA LEU A 36 14.06 15.89 6.88
C LEU A 36 13.83 14.65 7.74
N LEU A 37 13.84 14.82 9.07
CA LEU A 37 13.55 13.73 10.00
C LEU A 37 12.13 13.17 9.81
N ALA A 38 11.12 14.05 9.72
CA ALA A 38 9.72 13.66 9.50
C ALA A 38 9.52 12.98 8.14
N LEU A 39 10.25 13.42 7.11
CA LEU A 39 10.19 12.86 5.76
C LEU A 39 10.76 11.44 5.74
N ILE A 40 11.92 11.22 6.35
CA ILE A 40 12.53 9.88 6.48
C ILE A 40 11.59 8.94 7.23
N LEU A 41 11.00 9.40 8.34
CA LEU A 41 10.07 8.58 9.12
C LEU A 41 8.83 8.21 8.32
N SER A 42 8.29 9.16 7.54
CA SER A 42 7.12 8.93 6.68
C SER A 42 7.42 7.95 5.54
N LEU A 43 8.62 8.01 4.96
CA LEU A 43 9.08 7.04 3.95
C LEU A 43 9.21 5.62 4.53
N ILE A 44 9.71 5.50 5.77
CA ILE A 44 9.76 4.20 6.47
C ILE A 44 8.34 3.64 6.66
N ILE A 45 7.39 4.47 7.13
CA ILE A 45 5.99 4.06 7.31
C ILE A 45 5.37 3.63 5.98
N LEU A 46 5.60 4.39 4.90
CA LEU A 46 5.15 4.05 3.55
C LEU A 46 5.72 2.70 3.10
N GLY A 47 7.02 2.48 3.27
CA GLY A 47 7.69 1.23 2.94
C GLY A 47 7.12 0.04 3.71
N LEU A 48 6.88 0.22 5.02
CA LEU A 48 6.24 -0.79 5.87
C LEU A 48 4.81 -1.11 5.43
N GLY A 49 4.01 -0.08 5.13
CA GLY A 49 2.64 -0.25 4.64
C GLY A 49 2.59 -1.01 3.32
N ALA A 50 3.47 -0.66 2.37
CA ALA A 50 3.58 -1.35 1.08
C ALA A 50 4.07 -2.79 1.23
N TYR A 51 5.06 -3.03 2.08
CA TYR A 51 5.56 -4.38 2.38
C TYR A 51 4.47 -5.26 2.98
N TYR A 52 3.72 -4.74 3.96
CA TYR A 52 2.64 -5.48 4.60
C TYR A 52 1.50 -5.78 3.61
N TYR A 53 1.15 -4.81 2.75
CA TYR A 53 0.19 -5.00 1.66
C TYR A 53 0.61 -6.15 0.72
N TYR A 54 1.89 -6.19 0.36
CA TYR A 54 2.45 -7.22 -0.51
C TYR A 54 2.45 -8.61 0.14
N GLU A 55 2.91 -8.72 1.39
CA GLU A 55 2.94 -9.98 2.15
C GLU A 55 1.55 -10.59 2.32
N ILE A 56 0.53 -9.77 2.63
CA ILE A 56 -0.86 -10.24 2.71
C ILE A 56 -1.30 -10.87 1.38
N GLY A 57 -0.93 -10.26 0.24
CA GLY A 57 -1.21 -10.82 -1.08
C GLY A 57 -0.48 -12.13 -1.36
N LEU A 58 0.78 -12.25 -0.93
CA LEU A 58 1.54 -13.49 -1.03
C LEU A 58 0.92 -14.62 -0.21
N VAL A 59 0.53 -14.34 1.04
CA VAL A 59 -0.10 -15.30 1.94
C VAL A 59 -1.47 -15.73 1.41
N GLN A 60 -2.25 -14.79 0.85
CA GLN A 60 -3.54 -15.09 0.25
C GLN A 60 -3.41 -16.02 -0.97
N ARG A 61 -2.43 -15.75 -1.86
CA ARG A 61 -2.14 -16.59 -3.03
C ARG A 61 -1.72 -18.00 -2.62
N LYS A 62 -0.87 -18.13 -1.60
CA LYS A 62 -0.42 -19.44 -1.08
C LYS A 62 -1.54 -20.27 -0.46
N LYS A 63 -2.60 -19.63 0.05
CA LYS A 63 -3.78 -20.31 0.61
C LYS A 63 -4.85 -20.66 -0.44
N GLY A 64 -4.59 -20.42 -1.73
CA GLY A 64 -5.53 -20.76 -2.81
C GLY A 64 -6.79 -19.87 -2.84
N GLY A 65 -6.81 -18.76 -2.10
CA GLY A 65 -7.91 -17.83 -2.11
C GLY A 65 -7.88 -16.94 -3.35
N GLU A 66 -9.05 -16.63 -3.93
CA GLU A 66 -9.15 -15.59 -4.95
C GLU A 66 -8.51 -14.29 -4.44
N THR A 67 -7.74 -13.64 -5.31
CA THR A 67 -6.96 -12.47 -4.91
C THR A 67 -7.90 -11.28 -4.67
N PHE A 68 -8.26 -11.00 -3.41
CA PHE A 68 -8.97 -9.78 -2.99
C PHE A 68 -8.06 -8.55 -2.98
N ASN A 69 -7.08 -8.50 -3.87
CA ASN A 69 -6.16 -7.39 -3.97
C ASN A 69 -6.96 -6.22 -4.57
N GLN A 70 -7.55 -5.39 -3.70
CA GLN A 70 -8.55 -4.39 -4.08
C GLN A 70 -7.97 -3.35 -5.05
N LEU A 71 -6.69 -3.01 -4.94
CA LEU A 71 -6.00 -2.19 -5.95
C LEU A 71 -5.96 -2.86 -7.32
N ASN A 72 -5.67 -4.17 -7.36
CA ASN A 72 -5.65 -4.92 -8.61
C ASN A 72 -7.08 -5.09 -9.18
N ALA A 73 -8.08 -5.28 -8.32
CA ALA A 73 -9.49 -5.29 -8.74
C ALA A 73 -9.90 -3.94 -9.32
N LEU A 74 -9.49 -2.82 -8.69
CA LEU A 74 -9.73 -1.47 -9.20
C LEU A 74 -9.04 -1.24 -10.54
N ILE A 75 -7.76 -1.62 -10.68
CA ILE A 75 -7.02 -1.55 -11.95
C ILE A 75 -7.69 -2.41 -13.02
N ARG A 76 -8.18 -3.61 -12.68
CA ARG A 76 -8.85 -4.53 -13.61
C ARG A 76 -10.18 -3.99 -14.12
N VAL A 77 -10.88 -3.15 -13.34
CA VAL A 77 -12.10 -2.43 -13.78
C VAL A 77 -11.75 -1.35 -14.82
N TYR A 78 -10.63 -0.65 -14.65
CA TYR A 78 -10.21 0.43 -15.56
C TYR A 78 -9.36 -0.04 -16.73
N CYS A 79 -8.73 -1.21 -16.63
CA CYS A 79 -7.92 -1.84 -17.66
C CYS A 79 -8.24 -3.34 -17.68
N PRO A 80 -9.26 -3.77 -18.46
CA PRO A 80 -9.52 -5.19 -18.65
C PRO A 80 -8.37 -5.75 -19.49
N LEU A 81 -7.30 -6.21 -18.83
CA LEU A 81 -6.33 -7.05 -19.51
C LEU A 81 -7.06 -8.37 -19.83
N GLU A 82 -7.38 -8.58 -21.10
CA GLU A 82 -7.72 -9.89 -21.67
C GLU A 82 -6.55 -10.82 -21.36
N THR A 83 -6.65 -11.50 -20.23
CA THR A 83 -5.77 -12.61 -19.87
C THR A 83 -6.66 -13.84 -19.86
N GLU A 84 -6.94 -14.34 -21.06
CA GLU A 84 -7.15 -15.77 -21.24
C GLU A 84 -5.83 -16.46 -20.84
N LEU A 85 -5.78 -16.98 -19.62
CA LEU A 85 -4.74 -17.91 -19.21
C LEU A 85 -5.18 -19.29 -19.72
N PRO A 86 -4.42 -19.95 -20.61
CA PRO A 86 -4.75 -21.30 -21.02
C PRO A 86 -4.57 -22.24 -19.84
N GLU A 87 -5.62 -23.00 -19.53
CA GLU A 87 -5.52 -24.17 -18.65
C GLU A 87 -4.51 -25.16 -19.26
N LYS A 88 -3.47 -25.48 -18.50
CA LYS A 88 -2.76 -26.76 -18.65
C LYS A 88 -2.11 -27.19 -17.34
#